data_AF-A0A0K8S947-F1
#
_entry.id   AF-A0A0K8S947-F1
#
_cell.length_a   1.000
_cell.length_b   1.000
_cell.length_c   1.000
_cell.angle_alpha   90.00
_cell.angle_beta   90.00
_cell.angle_gamma   90.00
#
_symmetry.space_group_name_H-M   'P 1'
#
loop_
_entity.id
_entity.type
_entity.pdbx_description
1 polymer ?
#
loop_
_entity_poly.entity_id
_entity_poly.type
_entity_poly.pdbx_seq_one_letter_code
_entity_poly.pdbx_strand_id
1 'polypeptide(L)'
;CECIPEYSGNPYEACRPECVLNAECPRDKACIRNKCIDPCPGTCGQNAQCDVINHIPTCSCLQGNTGDPFTSCRPIPQDTPISKNPCSPSPCGPNSQCQAPNNAAVCSCLAGFIGSPPSCRPECILSSECLQTQSCVNNKCTDPCLGSCGLNAKCLVINHSPICSCPPGQTGDPFRSCYPIPLPPPTAAPPTDPCQPSPCGPNSQCLASPGGQPSCSCLAGYIGAPPNCRPECIINPDCPTTQACINNKCTDPCPGTCGLNTQCSVISHAVSCTCLPGYTG
;
A
#
# COMPACT_ATOMS: atom_id res chain seq x y z
N CYS A 1 -119.22 6.79 -9.77
CA CYS A 1 -117.86 7.33 -9.63
C CYS A 1 -117.10 7.00 -10.92
N GLU A 2 -116.24 7.88 -11.40
CA GLU A 2 -115.35 7.63 -12.54
C GLU A 2 -113.92 8.01 -12.16
N CYS A 3 -112.93 7.31 -12.74
CA CYS A 3 -111.52 7.65 -12.52
C CYS A 3 -111.17 8.97 -13.22
N ILE A 4 -110.28 9.75 -12.61
CA ILE A 4 -109.70 10.94 -13.26
C ILE A 4 -108.93 10.54 -14.54
N PRO A 5 -108.75 11.45 -15.51
CA PRO A 5 -108.00 11.17 -16.72
C PRO A 5 -106.62 10.58 -16.41
N GLU A 6 -106.18 9.59 -17.18
CA GLU A 6 -104.91 8.85 -17.04
C GLU A 6 -104.86 7.81 -15.89
N TYR A 7 -105.96 7.61 -15.16
CA TYR A 7 -106.09 6.56 -14.15
C TYR A 7 -107.11 5.52 -14.61
N SER A 8 -106.79 4.25 -14.44
CA SER A 8 -107.62 3.10 -14.85
C SER A 8 -107.93 2.21 -13.65
N GLY A 9 -109.07 1.50 -13.69
CA GLY A 9 -109.51 0.62 -12.60
C GLY A 9 -110.98 0.79 -12.26
N ASN A 10 -111.38 0.28 -11.10
CA ASN A 10 -112.75 0.37 -10.60
C ASN A 10 -112.90 1.63 -9.72
N PRO A 11 -113.71 2.64 -10.14
CA PRO A 11 -113.88 3.88 -9.39
C PRO A 11 -114.51 3.74 -7.99
N TYR A 12 -115.06 2.56 -7.67
CA TYR A 12 -115.63 2.26 -6.35
C TYR A 12 -114.65 1.54 -5.42
N GLU A 13 -113.51 1.05 -5.92
CA GLU A 13 -112.47 0.37 -5.13
C GLU A 13 -111.16 1.16 -5.14
N ALA A 14 -110.56 1.34 -6.31
CA ALA A 14 -109.36 2.14 -6.51
C ALA A 14 -109.13 2.43 -7.99
N CYS A 15 -108.76 3.66 -8.30
CA CYS A 15 -108.22 4.06 -9.60
C CYS A 15 -106.69 4.10 -9.49
N ARG A 16 -106.00 3.41 -10.39
CA ARG A 16 -104.52 3.33 -10.41
C ARG A 16 -103.98 3.97 -11.69
N PRO A 17 -102.85 4.70 -11.63
CA PRO A 17 -102.17 5.16 -12.83
C PRO A 17 -101.59 4.00 -13.64
N GLU A 18 -101.08 4.27 -14.85
CA GLU A 18 -100.42 3.29 -15.70
C GLU A 18 -99.27 2.57 -14.98
N CYS A 19 -98.49 3.29 -14.18
CA CYS A 19 -97.45 2.72 -13.34
C CYS A 19 -97.26 3.52 -12.04
N VAL A 20 -96.80 2.84 -10.99
CA VAL A 20 -96.28 3.46 -9.75
C VAL A 20 -94.80 3.14 -9.56
N LEU A 21 -94.36 1.97 -10.03
CA LEU A 21 -92.98 1.50 -9.98
C LEU A 21 -92.46 1.15 -11.37
N ASN A 22 -91.14 1.26 -11.57
CA ASN A 22 -90.47 0.87 -12.81
C ASN A 22 -90.77 -0.57 -13.24
N ALA A 23 -90.90 -1.49 -12.29
CA ALA A 23 -91.19 -2.90 -12.55
C ALA A 23 -92.57 -3.17 -13.19
N GLU A 24 -93.46 -2.17 -13.19
CA GLU A 24 -94.78 -2.24 -13.85
C GLU A 24 -94.70 -1.87 -15.34
N CYS A 25 -93.57 -1.31 -15.77
CA CYS A 25 -93.33 -0.95 -17.16
C CYS A 25 -92.61 -2.07 -17.93
N PRO A 26 -92.70 -2.06 -19.27
CA PRO A 26 -91.78 -2.80 -20.13
C PRO A 26 -90.30 -2.49 -19.84
N ARG A 27 -89.39 -3.43 -20.11
CA ARG A 27 -87.95 -3.28 -19.77
C ARG A 27 -87.27 -2.09 -20.44
N ASP A 28 -87.80 -1.66 -21.59
CA ASP A 28 -87.38 -0.53 -22.42
C ASP A 28 -87.99 0.82 -21.97
N LYS A 29 -88.78 0.84 -20.89
CA LYS A 29 -89.48 2.05 -20.41
C LYS A 29 -89.31 2.24 -18.91
N ALA A 30 -89.38 3.46 -18.42
CA ALA A 30 -89.35 3.79 -17.01
C ALA A 30 -90.68 4.44 -16.58
N CYS A 31 -91.04 4.27 -15.30
CA CYS A 31 -92.20 4.93 -14.74
C CYS A 31 -91.86 6.38 -14.39
N ILE A 32 -92.25 7.31 -15.25
CA ILE A 32 -91.99 8.74 -15.09
C ILE A 32 -93.33 9.47 -15.12
N ARG A 33 -93.63 10.20 -14.03
CA ARG A 33 -94.91 10.91 -13.85
C ARG A 33 -96.11 9.99 -14.11
N ASN A 34 -96.09 8.80 -13.50
CA ASN A 34 -97.18 7.83 -13.54
C ASN A 34 -97.47 7.23 -14.93
N LYS A 35 -96.54 7.36 -15.88
CA LYS A 35 -96.61 6.76 -17.23
C LYS A 35 -95.35 5.99 -17.57
N CYS A 36 -95.49 4.93 -18.36
CA CYS A 36 -94.36 4.17 -18.87
C CYS A 36 -93.81 4.83 -20.15
N ILE A 37 -92.71 5.56 -20.01
CA ILE A 37 -92.07 6.29 -21.12
C ILE A 37 -90.62 5.86 -21.30
N ASP A 38 -90.10 5.99 -22.51
CA ASP A 38 -88.68 5.79 -22.79
C ASP A 38 -87.87 6.92 -22.10
N PRO A 39 -86.93 6.60 -21.18
CA PRO A 39 -86.11 7.60 -20.51
C PRO A 39 -84.93 8.13 -21.35
N CYS A 40 -84.66 7.57 -22.53
CA CYS A 40 -83.49 7.93 -23.35
C CYS A 40 -83.51 9.35 -23.97
N PRO A 41 -84.63 9.89 -24.47
CA PRO A 41 -84.64 11.20 -25.11
C PRO A 41 -84.10 12.31 -24.21
N GLY A 42 -82.97 12.90 -24.60
CA GLY A 42 -82.33 14.01 -23.88
C GLY A 42 -81.39 13.62 -22.71
N THR A 43 -81.12 12.33 -22.51
CA THR A 43 -80.27 11.86 -21.39
C THR A 43 -78.80 11.69 -21.77
N CYS A 44 -78.50 11.27 -23.01
CA CYS A 44 -77.13 11.04 -23.47
C CYS A 44 -76.56 12.23 -24.26
N GLY A 45 -75.23 12.37 -24.22
CA GLY A 45 -74.49 13.42 -24.91
C GLY A 45 -74.34 13.18 -26.42
N GLN A 46 -73.63 14.09 -27.10
CA GLN A 46 -73.39 13.96 -28.55
C GLN A 46 -72.51 12.75 -28.87
N ASN A 47 -72.82 12.05 -29.95
CA ASN A 47 -72.13 10.81 -30.40
C ASN A 47 -72.16 9.65 -29.38
N ALA A 48 -73.19 9.63 -28.51
CA ALA A 48 -73.47 8.52 -27.61
C ALA A 48 -74.76 7.78 -28.01
N GLN A 49 -74.77 6.47 -27.81
CA GLN A 49 -75.93 5.60 -27.88
C GLN A 49 -76.56 5.46 -26.49
N CYS A 50 -77.88 5.53 -26.43
CA CYS A 50 -78.65 5.29 -25.22
C CYS A 50 -79.31 3.91 -25.28
N ASP A 51 -79.09 3.10 -24.24
CA ASP A 51 -79.76 1.82 -24.05
C ASP A 51 -80.49 1.82 -22.70
N VAL A 52 -81.73 1.37 -22.65
CA VAL A 52 -82.50 1.27 -21.40
C VAL A 52 -82.23 -0.09 -20.76
N ILE A 53 -81.51 -0.09 -19.64
CA ILE A 53 -81.15 -1.30 -18.91
C ILE A 53 -81.84 -1.25 -17.54
N ASN A 54 -82.77 -2.18 -17.29
CA ASN A 54 -83.55 -2.25 -16.05
C ASN A 54 -84.28 -0.93 -15.73
N HIS A 55 -84.95 -0.33 -16.73
CA HIS A 55 -85.66 0.94 -16.62
C HIS A 55 -84.74 2.17 -16.38
N ILE A 56 -83.43 2.03 -16.58
CA ILE A 56 -82.43 3.10 -16.40
C ILE A 56 -81.76 3.40 -17.75
N PRO A 57 -81.74 4.67 -18.21
CA PRO A 57 -81.01 5.04 -19.42
C PRO A 57 -79.51 4.94 -19.18
N THR A 58 -78.83 4.14 -20.01
CA THR A 58 -77.38 3.91 -19.97
C THR A 58 -76.76 4.44 -21.25
N CYS A 59 -75.81 5.37 -21.13
CA CYS A 59 -75.16 6.01 -22.27
C CYS A 59 -73.80 5.36 -22.55
N SER A 60 -73.51 5.06 -23.81
CA SER A 60 -72.21 4.56 -24.27
C SER A 60 -71.76 5.31 -25.53
N CYS A 61 -70.46 5.51 -25.74
CA CYS A 61 -69.98 6.17 -26.96
C CYS A 61 -70.18 5.26 -28.18
N LEU A 62 -70.61 5.86 -29.31
CA LEU A 62 -70.69 5.15 -30.58
C LEU A 62 -69.32 4.58 -30.99
N GLN A 63 -69.34 3.46 -31.72
CA GLN A 63 -68.13 2.76 -32.16
C GLN A 63 -67.15 3.72 -32.87
N GLY A 64 -65.89 3.72 -32.43
CA GLY A 64 -64.84 4.62 -32.95
C GLY A 64 -64.73 5.97 -32.24
N ASN A 65 -65.57 6.24 -31.23
CA ASN A 65 -65.46 7.40 -30.38
C ASN A 65 -65.05 7.03 -28.95
N THR A 66 -64.45 7.97 -28.23
CA THR A 66 -64.05 7.91 -26.82
C THR A 66 -64.42 9.22 -26.12
N GLY A 67 -64.65 9.20 -24.82
CA GLY A 67 -65.03 10.40 -24.06
C GLY A 67 -66.04 10.07 -22.97
N ASP A 68 -66.81 11.09 -22.57
CA ASP A 68 -67.89 10.97 -21.60
C ASP A 68 -69.24 10.81 -22.34
N PRO A 69 -69.92 9.65 -22.27
CA PRO A 69 -71.18 9.40 -22.95
C PRO A 69 -72.35 10.29 -22.50
N PHE A 70 -72.30 10.88 -21.32
CA PHE A 70 -73.35 11.78 -20.83
C PHE A 70 -73.16 13.22 -21.33
N THR A 71 -71.91 13.59 -21.68
CA THR A 71 -71.57 14.95 -22.12
C THR A 71 -71.30 15.00 -23.63
N SER A 72 -70.26 14.32 -24.11
CA SER A 72 -69.86 14.27 -25.51
C SER A 72 -68.78 13.22 -25.74
N CYS A 73 -68.94 12.44 -26.82
CA CYS A 73 -67.92 11.53 -27.33
C CYS A 73 -67.18 12.16 -28.53
N ARG A 74 -65.88 11.88 -28.66
CA ARG A 74 -65.00 12.36 -29.73
C ARG A 74 -64.32 11.20 -30.46
N PRO A 75 -63.95 11.32 -31.75
CA PRO A 75 -63.27 10.25 -32.47
C PRO A 75 -61.94 9.86 -31.80
N ILE A 76 -61.68 8.55 -31.73
CA ILE A 76 -60.40 8.03 -31.24
C ILE A 76 -59.31 8.45 -32.26
N PRO A 77 -58.26 9.17 -31.83
CA PRO A 77 -57.14 9.49 -32.72
C PRO A 77 -56.52 8.20 -33.25
N GLN A 78 -56.41 8.07 -34.58
CA GLN A 78 -55.66 6.97 -35.18
C GLN A 78 -54.17 7.25 -34.98
N ASP A 79 -53.51 6.42 -34.18
CA ASP A 79 -52.05 6.46 -34.02
C ASP A 79 -51.38 6.08 -35.34
N THR A 80 -50.90 7.09 -36.07
CA THR A 80 -49.90 6.88 -37.12
C THR A 80 -48.66 6.24 -36.50
N PRO A 81 -48.08 5.18 -37.10
CA PRO A 81 -46.84 4.61 -36.62
C PRO A 81 -45.69 5.58 -36.95
N ILE A 82 -45.44 6.49 -36.03
CA ILE A 82 -44.17 7.22 -35.97
C ILE A 82 -43.10 6.13 -35.83
N SER A 83 -42.14 6.08 -36.76
CA SER A 83 -40.92 5.28 -36.63
C SER A 83 -40.29 5.63 -35.28
N LYS A 84 -40.61 4.83 -34.25
CA LYS A 84 -39.98 4.94 -32.95
C LYS A 84 -38.54 4.53 -33.18
N ASN A 85 -37.62 5.46 -32.95
CA ASN A 85 -36.20 5.17 -33.03
C ASN A 85 -35.92 3.91 -32.17
N PRO A 86 -35.41 2.82 -32.77
CA PRO A 86 -35.16 1.55 -32.06
C PRO A 86 -34.20 1.68 -30.87
N CYS A 87 -33.40 2.75 -30.83
CA CYS A 87 -32.46 3.06 -29.77
C CYS A 87 -33.03 3.96 -28.67
N SER A 88 -34.34 4.29 -28.68
CA SER A 88 -34.97 5.18 -27.69
C SER A 88 -36.28 4.59 -27.13
N PRO A 89 -36.25 3.98 -25.93
CA PRO A 89 -35.09 3.78 -25.05
C PRO A 89 -34.11 2.71 -25.58
N SER A 90 -32.82 2.83 -25.25
CA SER A 90 -31.78 1.95 -25.79
C SER A 90 -31.91 0.51 -25.26
N PRO A 91 -31.98 -0.51 -26.13
CA PRO A 91 -32.01 -1.92 -25.72
C PRO A 91 -30.62 -2.48 -25.39
N CYS A 92 -29.54 -1.73 -25.65
CA CYS A 92 -28.17 -2.27 -25.69
C CYS A 92 -27.48 -2.44 -24.32
N GLY A 93 -28.14 -2.12 -23.20
CA GLY A 93 -27.52 -2.20 -21.88
C GLY A 93 -26.42 -1.15 -21.63
N PRO A 94 -25.83 -1.13 -20.42
CA PRO A 94 -24.77 -0.19 -20.07
C PRO A 94 -23.48 -0.45 -20.85
N ASN A 95 -22.62 0.56 -20.93
CA ASN A 95 -21.31 0.51 -21.61
C ASN A 95 -21.35 0.04 -23.09
N SER A 96 -22.51 0.21 -23.73
CA SER A 96 -22.78 -0.23 -25.10
C SER A 96 -23.28 0.93 -25.95
N GLN A 97 -22.90 0.96 -27.22
CA GLN A 97 -23.40 1.89 -28.22
C GLN A 97 -24.52 1.24 -29.03
N CYS A 98 -25.65 1.95 -29.16
CA CYS A 98 -26.74 1.59 -30.06
C CYS A 98 -26.61 2.33 -31.39
N GLN A 99 -26.63 1.59 -32.48
CA GLN A 99 -26.71 2.11 -33.85
C GLN A 99 -27.99 1.55 -34.48
N ALA A 100 -28.68 2.35 -35.30
CA ALA A 100 -29.96 1.95 -35.90
C ALA A 100 -29.92 1.84 -37.45
N PRO A 101 -28.98 1.07 -38.05
CA PRO A 101 -28.99 0.88 -39.50
C PRO A 101 -30.29 0.18 -39.91
N ASN A 102 -31.00 0.74 -40.89
CA ASN A 102 -32.27 0.21 -41.41
C ASN A 102 -33.38 0.01 -40.36
N ASN A 103 -33.49 0.91 -39.38
CA ASN A 103 -34.53 0.89 -38.35
C ASN A 103 -34.50 -0.39 -37.47
N ALA A 104 -33.33 -1.03 -37.34
CA ALA A 104 -33.06 -2.12 -36.41
C ALA A 104 -31.96 -1.72 -35.42
N ALA A 105 -32.17 -1.96 -34.12
CA ALA A 105 -31.17 -1.67 -33.10
C ALA A 105 -30.02 -2.69 -33.18
N VAL A 106 -28.81 -2.21 -33.45
CA VAL A 106 -27.55 -2.96 -33.44
C VAL A 106 -26.69 -2.43 -32.30
N CYS A 107 -26.26 -3.33 -31.43
CA CYS A 107 -25.51 -3.00 -30.23
C CYS A 107 -24.04 -3.41 -30.37
N SER A 108 -23.13 -2.59 -29.87
CA SER A 108 -21.70 -2.92 -29.74
C SER A 108 -21.14 -2.38 -28.42
N CYS A 109 -20.11 -3.02 -27.85
CA CYS A 109 -19.47 -2.49 -26.65
C CYS A 109 -18.68 -1.22 -26.97
N LEU A 110 -18.65 -0.27 -26.04
CA LEU A 110 -17.77 0.91 -26.14
C LEU A 110 -16.29 0.48 -26.11
N ALA A 111 -15.42 1.32 -26.65
CA ALA A 111 -13.98 1.06 -26.66
C ALA A 111 -13.45 0.84 -25.22
N GLY A 112 -12.69 -0.24 -25.02
CA GLY A 112 -12.17 -0.65 -23.71
C GLY A 112 -13.09 -1.57 -22.89
N PHE A 113 -14.29 -1.86 -23.38
CA PHE A 113 -15.18 -2.87 -22.79
C PHE A 113 -15.17 -4.14 -23.63
N ILE A 114 -15.23 -5.28 -22.95
CA ILE A 114 -15.19 -6.62 -23.54
C ILE A 114 -16.54 -7.33 -23.36
N GLY A 115 -16.80 -8.31 -24.23
CA GLY A 115 -18.02 -9.13 -24.21
C GLY A 115 -19.00 -8.74 -25.31
N SER A 116 -20.28 -9.04 -25.08
CA SER A 116 -21.37 -8.81 -26.02
C SER A 116 -22.49 -8.04 -25.31
N PRO A 117 -23.06 -6.98 -25.92
CA PRO A 117 -24.21 -6.28 -25.38
C PRO A 117 -25.39 -7.25 -25.11
N PRO A 118 -26.17 -7.06 -24.03
CA PRO A 118 -26.12 -5.94 -23.08
C PRO A 118 -25.09 -6.10 -21.95
N SER A 119 -24.31 -7.18 -21.96
CA SER A 119 -23.39 -7.57 -20.88
C SER A 119 -21.96 -7.10 -21.12
N CYS A 120 -21.77 -5.88 -21.65
CA CYS A 120 -20.45 -5.29 -21.82
C CYS A 120 -19.84 -4.95 -20.46
N ARG A 121 -18.64 -5.48 -20.20
CA ARG A 121 -17.91 -5.30 -18.94
C ARG A 121 -16.51 -4.76 -19.20
N PRO A 122 -15.90 -4.03 -18.27
CA PRO A 122 -14.50 -3.64 -18.39
C PRO A 122 -13.58 -4.86 -18.42
N GLU A 123 -12.30 -4.66 -18.77
CA GLU A 123 -11.29 -5.73 -18.74
C GLU A 123 -11.17 -6.34 -17.34
N CYS A 124 -11.18 -5.49 -16.31
CA CYS A 124 -11.17 -5.90 -14.92
C CYS A 124 -11.99 -4.93 -14.06
N ILE A 125 -12.53 -5.44 -12.96
CA ILE A 125 -13.11 -4.64 -11.88
C ILE A 125 -12.29 -4.90 -10.60
N LEU A 126 -11.80 -6.12 -10.45
CA LEU A 126 -10.93 -6.56 -9.37
C LEU A 126 -9.57 -7.01 -9.93
N SER A 127 -8.50 -6.79 -9.17
CA SER A 127 -7.16 -7.24 -9.57
C SER A 127 -7.07 -8.75 -9.75
N SER A 128 -7.90 -9.54 -9.05
CA SER A 128 -7.99 -10.99 -9.20
C SER A 128 -8.49 -11.47 -10.57
N GLU A 129 -9.06 -10.57 -11.38
CA GLU A 129 -9.42 -10.85 -12.78
C GLU A 129 -8.23 -10.71 -13.73
N CYS A 130 -7.16 -10.04 -13.29
CA CYS A 130 -5.91 -9.90 -14.03
C CYS A 130 -4.96 -11.07 -13.76
N LEU A 131 -3.92 -11.21 -14.59
CA LEU A 131 -2.81 -12.12 -14.30
C LEU A 131 -2.18 -11.79 -12.93
N GLN A 132 -1.53 -12.78 -12.31
CA GLN A 132 -0.89 -12.62 -10.99
C GLN A 132 0.18 -11.51 -10.97
N THR A 133 0.78 -11.21 -12.13
CA THR A 133 1.79 -10.17 -12.36
C THR A 133 1.19 -8.79 -12.70
N GLN A 134 -0.13 -8.66 -12.75
CA GLN A 134 -0.83 -7.44 -13.14
C GLN A 134 -1.80 -7.00 -12.05
N SER A 135 -2.29 -5.76 -12.12
CA SER A 135 -3.27 -5.19 -11.19
C SER A 135 -4.32 -4.42 -11.97
N CYS A 136 -5.53 -4.33 -11.42
CA CYS A 136 -6.61 -3.59 -12.05
C CYS A 136 -6.48 -2.11 -11.71
N VAL A 137 -6.16 -1.28 -12.70
CA VAL A 137 -6.05 0.17 -12.57
C VAL A 137 -6.88 0.81 -13.67
N ASN A 138 -7.85 1.66 -13.29
CA ASN A 138 -8.76 2.32 -14.23
C ASN A 138 -9.43 1.34 -15.21
N ASN A 139 -9.98 0.23 -14.69
CA ASN A 139 -10.68 -0.80 -15.47
C ASN A 139 -9.80 -1.56 -16.49
N LYS A 140 -8.47 -1.48 -16.35
CA LYS A 140 -7.49 -2.09 -17.24
C LYS A 140 -6.46 -2.89 -16.44
N CYS A 141 -6.06 -4.06 -16.94
CA CYS A 141 -5.00 -4.83 -16.33
C CYS A 141 -3.64 -4.24 -16.72
N THR A 142 -2.88 -3.78 -15.73
CA THR A 142 -1.58 -3.13 -15.93
C THR A 142 -0.54 -3.67 -14.96
N ASP A 143 0.73 -3.70 -15.38
CA ASP A 143 1.85 -4.08 -14.51
C ASP A 143 2.04 -3.02 -13.41
N PRO A 144 1.82 -3.36 -12.12
CA PRO A 144 1.95 -2.41 -11.03
C PRO A 144 3.40 -1.96 -10.78
N CYS A 145 4.41 -2.63 -11.35
CA CYS A 145 5.81 -2.19 -11.23
C CYS A 145 6.12 -0.91 -12.00
N LEU A 146 5.34 -0.59 -13.04
CA LEU A 146 5.56 0.58 -13.88
C LEU A 146 5.32 1.86 -13.06
N GLY A 147 6.42 2.49 -12.61
CA GLY A 147 6.40 3.75 -11.86
C GLY A 147 6.26 3.62 -10.34
N SER A 148 6.22 2.40 -9.79
CA SER A 148 6.06 2.19 -8.34
C SER A 148 7.39 2.13 -7.58
N CYS A 149 8.46 1.61 -8.19
CA CYS A 149 9.76 1.46 -7.53
C CYS A 149 10.76 2.54 -7.94
N GLY A 150 11.67 2.85 -7.01
CA GLY A 150 12.73 3.83 -7.20
C GLY A 150 13.85 3.37 -8.11
N LEU A 151 14.80 4.26 -8.39
CA LEU A 151 15.96 3.95 -9.24
C LEU A 151 16.82 2.84 -8.63
N ASN A 152 17.27 1.91 -9.47
CA ASN A 152 18.06 0.72 -9.09
C ASN A 152 17.38 -0.25 -8.10
N ALA A 153 16.09 -0.07 -7.81
CA ALA A 153 15.32 -1.01 -7.01
C ALA A 153 14.81 -2.17 -7.89
N LYS A 154 14.77 -3.38 -7.31
CA LYS A 154 14.13 -4.54 -7.91
C LYS A 154 12.65 -4.53 -7.54
N CYS A 155 11.78 -4.57 -8.55
CA CYS A 155 10.34 -4.73 -8.38
C CYS A 155 9.93 -6.20 -8.53
N LEU A 156 9.07 -6.68 -7.64
CA LEU A 156 8.40 -7.97 -7.72
C LEU A 156 6.90 -7.77 -7.49
N VAL A 157 6.07 -8.37 -8.35
CA VAL A 157 4.61 -8.33 -8.15
C VAL A 157 4.18 -9.52 -7.30
N ILE A 158 3.63 -9.25 -6.13
CA ILE A 158 3.10 -10.26 -5.21
C ILE A 158 1.65 -9.91 -4.91
N ASN A 159 0.71 -10.82 -5.19
CA ASN A 159 -0.73 -10.60 -5.02
C ASN A 159 -1.21 -9.28 -5.66
N HIS A 160 -0.86 -9.07 -6.94
CA HIS A 160 -1.21 -7.87 -7.70
C HIS A 160 -0.64 -6.54 -7.13
N SER A 161 0.29 -6.61 -6.17
CA SER A 161 0.90 -5.44 -5.54
C SER A 161 2.40 -5.39 -5.83
N PRO A 162 2.98 -4.21 -6.09
CA PRO A 162 4.41 -4.07 -6.35
C PRO A 162 5.18 -4.07 -5.03
N ILE A 163 6.21 -4.91 -4.94
CA ILE A 163 7.13 -5.00 -3.82
C ILE A 163 8.51 -4.54 -4.31
N CYS A 164 8.98 -3.42 -3.76
CA CYS A 164 10.25 -2.83 -4.10
C CYS A 164 11.32 -3.22 -3.08
N SER A 165 12.49 -3.66 -3.55
CA SER A 165 13.62 -4.03 -2.69
C SER A 165 14.95 -3.60 -3.31
N CYS A 166 15.93 -3.25 -2.48
CA CYS A 166 17.28 -3.01 -2.97
C CYS A 166 17.98 -4.35 -3.24
N PRO A 167 18.64 -4.51 -4.41
CA PRO A 167 19.39 -5.71 -4.71
C PRO A 167 20.60 -5.88 -3.77
N PRO A 168 21.17 -7.10 -3.67
CA PRO A 168 22.33 -7.37 -2.82
C PRO A 168 23.50 -6.42 -3.11
N GLY A 169 24.14 -5.89 -2.06
CA GLY A 169 25.24 -4.93 -2.16
C GLY A 169 24.80 -3.45 -2.28
N GLN A 170 23.49 -3.18 -2.29
CA GLN A 170 22.94 -1.82 -2.26
C GLN A 170 22.11 -1.58 -0.99
N THR A 171 21.97 -0.30 -0.62
CA THR A 171 21.16 0.21 0.49
C THR A 171 20.43 1.49 0.04
N GLY A 172 19.56 2.05 0.88
CA GLY A 172 18.72 3.20 0.56
C GLY A 172 17.22 2.90 0.67
N ASP A 173 16.41 3.74 0.02
CA ASP A 173 14.95 3.62 0.01
C ASP A 173 14.49 2.99 -1.33
N PRO A 174 13.91 1.77 -1.33
CA PRO A 174 13.48 1.08 -2.54
C PRO A 174 12.42 1.81 -3.37
N PHE A 175 11.68 2.76 -2.79
CA PHE A 175 10.67 3.57 -3.51
C PHE A 175 11.26 4.86 -4.10
N ARG A 176 12.47 5.24 -3.69
CA ARG A 176 13.17 6.44 -4.19
C ARG A 176 14.41 6.09 -4.98
N SER A 177 15.40 5.49 -4.33
CA SER A 177 16.66 5.10 -4.95
C SER A 177 17.44 4.14 -4.05
N CYS A 178 18.02 3.10 -4.67
CA CYS A 178 19.06 2.27 -4.09
C CYS A 178 20.45 2.73 -4.57
N TYR A 179 21.44 2.63 -3.69
CA TYR A 179 22.83 3.00 -3.94
C TYR A 179 23.79 1.99 -3.27
N PRO A 180 25.04 1.83 -3.74
CA PRO A 180 25.99 0.88 -3.17
C PRO A 180 26.20 1.10 -1.67
N ILE A 181 26.30 0.01 -0.90
CA ILE A 181 26.63 0.09 0.52
C ILE A 181 28.02 0.72 0.66
N PRO A 182 28.16 1.85 1.37
CA PRO A 182 29.47 2.45 1.62
C PRO A 182 30.36 1.44 2.30
N LEU A 183 31.58 1.24 1.76
CA LEU A 183 32.58 0.46 2.46
C LEU A 183 32.84 1.11 3.82
N PRO A 184 32.97 0.32 4.90
CA PRO A 184 33.40 0.88 6.18
C PRO A 184 34.71 1.65 5.95
N PRO A 185 34.89 2.81 6.60
CA PRO A 185 36.18 3.50 6.55
C PRO A 185 37.26 2.49 6.95
N PRO A 186 38.43 2.50 6.28
CA PRO A 186 39.53 1.61 6.64
C PRO A 186 39.77 1.78 8.13
N THR A 187 39.50 0.74 8.91
CA THR A 187 39.77 0.71 10.34
C THR A 187 41.23 1.09 10.49
N ALA A 188 41.48 2.20 11.20
CA ALA A 188 42.83 2.62 11.52
C ALA A 188 43.60 1.39 12.02
N ALA A 189 44.75 1.12 11.39
CA ALA A 189 45.57 -0.03 11.74
C ALA A 189 45.77 -0.05 13.26
N PRO A 190 45.73 -1.22 13.90
CA PRO A 190 46.01 -1.34 15.33
C PRO A 190 47.34 -0.63 15.63
N PRO A 191 47.47 0.09 16.76
CA PRO A 191 48.71 0.77 17.10
C PRO A 191 49.83 -0.26 17.13
N THR A 192 50.72 -0.18 16.13
CA THR A 192 51.92 -1.01 16.06
C THR A 192 52.83 -0.59 17.20
N ASP A 193 53.30 -1.55 17.98
CA ASP A 193 54.23 -1.27 19.07
C ASP A 193 55.49 -0.58 18.51
N PRO A 194 55.79 0.67 18.91
CA PRO A 194 56.94 1.42 18.41
C PRO A 194 58.30 0.81 18.83
N CYS A 195 58.30 -0.19 19.72
CA CYS A 195 59.48 -0.93 20.15
C CYS A 195 59.70 -2.26 19.40
N GLN A 196 58.91 -2.58 18.37
CA GLN A 196 59.09 -3.79 17.55
C GLN A 196 59.23 -3.49 16.05
N PRO A 197 60.40 -3.76 15.43
CA PRO A 197 61.69 -4.10 16.06
C PRO A 197 62.26 -2.92 16.85
N SER A 198 63.06 -3.19 17.90
CA SER A 198 63.57 -2.13 18.78
C SER A 198 64.40 -1.11 18.00
N PRO A 199 64.01 0.18 18.00
CA PRO A 199 64.81 1.24 17.40
C PRO A 199 66.00 1.65 18.30
N CYS A 200 66.05 1.16 19.53
CA CYS A 200 67.13 1.46 20.47
C CYS A 200 68.35 0.58 20.17
N GLY A 201 69.55 1.15 20.32
CA GLY A 201 70.82 0.44 20.14
C GLY A 201 71.06 -0.67 21.16
N PRO A 202 72.16 -1.45 21.03
CA PRO A 202 72.50 -2.52 21.95
C PRO A 202 72.61 -1.99 23.39
N ASN A 203 72.31 -2.86 24.36
CA ASN A 203 72.32 -2.53 25.79
C ASN A 203 71.38 -1.37 26.19
N SER A 204 70.36 -1.09 25.38
CA SER A 204 69.32 -0.10 25.64
C SER A 204 67.96 -0.78 25.76
N GLN A 205 67.09 -0.26 26.63
CA GLN A 205 65.68 -0.63 26.73
C GLN A 205 64.80 0.41 26.02
N CYS A 206 63.77 -0.08 25.32
CA CYS A 206 62.76 0.75 24.66
C CYS A 206 61.50 0.83 25.53
N LEU A 207 61.00 2.05 25.74
CA LEU A 207 59.76 2.34 26.46
C LEU A 207 58.81 3.07 25.51
N ALA A 208 57.60 2.54 25.32
CA ALA A 208 56.57 3.22 24.55
C ALA A 208 56.02 4.41 25.34
N SER A 209 56.22 5.62 24.84
CA SER A 209 55.67 6.83 25.48
C SER A 209 54.18 6.98 25.15
N PRO A 210 53.38 7.66 26.00
CA PRO A 210 51.94 7.88 25.77
C PRO A 210 51.59 8.57 24.43
N GLY A 211 52.56 9.25 23.81
CA GLY A 211 52.43 9.89 22.49
C GLY A 211 52.77 8.99 21.29
N GLY A 212 52.97 7.68 21.48
CA GLY A 212 53.27 6.74 20.38
C GLY A 212 54.70 6.80 19.84
N GLN A 213 55.62 7.48 20.55
CA GLN A 213 57.04 7.58 20.20
C GLN A 213 57.89 6.66 21.09
N PRO A 214 58.88 5.94 20.52
CA PRO A 214 59.79 5.10 21.32
C PRO A 214 60.76 5.99 22.11
N SER A 215 60.89 5.71 23.41
CA SER A 215 61.86 6.35 24.29
C SER A 215 62.91 5.32 24.70
N CYS A 216 64.19 5.62 24.45
CA CYS A 216 65.28 4.71 24.75
C CYS A 216 65.99 5.13 26.03
N SER A 217 66.36 4.16 26.86
CA SER A 217 67.26 4.37 28.02
C SER A 217 68.28 3.23 28.11
N CYS A 218 69.44 3.45 28.74
CA CYS A 218 70.41 2.38 28.92
C CYS A 218 69.91 1.35 29.95
N LEU A 219 70.23 0.07 29.72
CA LEU A 219 69.98 -0.98 30.71
C LEU A 219 70.78 -0.72 32.00
N ALA A 220 70.31 -1.25 33.12
CA ALA A 220 70.99 -1.11 34.40
C ALA A 220 72.45 -1.61 34.32
N GLY A 221 73.40 -0.79 34.78
CA GLY A 221 74.84 -1.08 34.72
C GLY A 221 75.55 -0.59 33.45
N TYR A 222 74.81 -0.06 32.46
CA TYR A 222 75.37 0.61 31.30
C TYR A 222 75.29 2.13 31.46
N ILE A 223 76.35 2.82 31.04
CA ILE A 223 76.50 4.27 31.12
C ILE A 223 76.46 4.89 29.71
N GLY A 224 76.07 6.17 29.66
CA GLY A 224 75.97 6.94 28.42
C GLY A 224 74.53 7.23 28.02
N ALA A 225 74.33 7.49 26.73
CA ALA A 225 73.02 7.76 26.14
C ALA A 225 72.80 6.80 24.96
N PRO A 226 71.60 6.19 24.83
CA PRO A 226 71.25 5.38 23.66
C PRO A 226 71.47 6.15 22.35
N PRO A 227 71.88 5.48 21.26
CA PRO A 227 72.12 4.03 21.11
C PRO A 227 73.49 3.55 21.65
N ASN A 228 74.31 4.47 22.16
CA ASN A 228 75.71 4.21 22.53
C ASN A 228 75.87 3.88 24.02
N CYS A 229 75.05 2.97 24.54
CA CYS A 229 75.16 2.49 25.91
C CYS A 229 76.34 1.53 26.04
N ARG A 230 77.30 1.87 26.90
CA ARG A 230 78.51 1.07 27.12
C ARG A 230 78.62 0.63 28.58
N PRO A 231 79.27 -0.51 28.87
CA PRO A 231 79.53 -0.89 30.24
C PRO A 231 80.49 0.08 30.93
N GLU A 232 80.59 0.01 32.26
CA GLU A 232 81.54 0.82 33.03
C GLU A 232 82.99 0.46 32.68
N CYS A 233 83.27 -0.83 32.46
CA CYS A 233 84.55 -1.34 31.99
C CYS A 233 84.36 -2.51 31.04
N ILE A 234 85.31 -2.72 30.13
CA ILE A 234 85.44 -3.93 29.31
C ILE A 234 86.70 -4.69 29.70
N ILE A 235 87.75 -3.95 30.09
CA ILE A 235 89.03 -4.50 30.54
C ILE A 235 89.49 -3.82 31.83
N ASN A 236 90.36 -4.50 32.57
CA ASN A 236 90.92 -3.99 33.82
C ASN A 236 91.49 -2.56 33.74
N PRO A 237 92.26 -2.17 32.69
CA PRO A 237 92.77 -0.81 32.54
C PRO A 237 91.71 0.30 32.41
N ASP A 238 90.45 -0.03 32.15
CA ASP A 238 89.35 0.95 32.13
C ASP A 238 88.95 1.39 33.55
N CYS A 239 89.32 0.60 34.56
CA CYS A 239 89.03 0.85 35.96
C CYS A 239 90.18 1.60 36.66
N PRO A 240 89.92 2.23 37.82
CA PRO A 240 90.98 2.70 38.71
C PRO A 240 91.94 1.56 39.09
N THR A 241 93.22 1.88 39.35
CA THR A 241 94.26 0.88 39.66
C THR A 241 93.98 0.03 40.90
N THR A 242 93.06 0.48 41.76
CA THR A 242 92.59 -0.19 42.98
C THR A 242 91.38 -1.10 42.75
N GLN A 243 90.88 -1.22 41.53
CA GLN A 243 89.70 -2.02 41.18
C GLN A 243 90.01 -2.91 39.97
N ALA A 244 89.25 -3.99 39.81
CA ALA A 244 89.30 -4.86 38.65
C ALA A 244 87.96 -4.81 37.90
N CYS A 245 88.00 -5.06 36.60
CA CYS A 245 86.78 -5.18 35.81
C CYS A 245 86.18 -6.57 36.02
N ILE A 246 85.08 -6.64 36.77
CA ILE A 246 84.37 -7.87 37.07
C ILE A 246 82.91 -7.68 36.64
N ASN A 247 82.42 -8.55 35.76
CA ASN A 247 81.06 -8.48 35.21
C ASN A 247 80.70 -7.07 34.68
N ASN A 248 81.59 -6.48 33.87
CA ASN A 248 81.41 -5.17 33.23
C ASN A 248 81.30 -3.96 34.19
N LYS A 249 81.68 -4.17 35.46
CA LYS A 249 81.66 -3.16 36.52
C LYS A 249 83.04 -3.06 37.17
N CYS A 250 83.47 -1.85 37.49
CA CYS A 250 84.69 -1.66 38.27
C CYS A 250 84.40 -1.96 39.73
N THR A 251 84.98 -3.06 40.24
CA THR A 251 84.73 -3.55 41.59
C THR A 251 86.03 -3.87 42.28
N ASP A 252 86.05 -3.76 43.61
CA ASP A 252 87.17 -4.22 44.42
C ASP A 252 87.21 -5.76 44.44
N PRO A 253 88.27 -6.40 43.92
CA PRO A 253 88.41 -7.86 43.92
C PRO A 253 88.85 -8.45 45.28
N CYS A 254 89.09 -7.63 46.31
CA CYS A 254 89.56 -8.11 47.63
C CYS A 254 88.57 -8.97 48.43
N PRO A 255 87.25 -8.66 48.50
CA PRO A 255 86.32 -9.40 49.34
C PRO A 255 86.27 -10.89 48.99
N GLY A 256 86.67 -11.75 49.94
CA GLY A 256 86.60 -13.21 49.80
C GLY A 256 87.75 -13.88 49.03
N THR A 257 88.74 -13.12 48.57
CA THR A 257 89.85 -13.65 47.74
C THR A 257 91.07 -14.07 48.58
N CYS A 258 91.38 -13.34 49.65
CA CYS A 258 92.52 -13.64 50.52
C CYS A 258 92.12 -14.51 51.74
N GLY A 259 93.06 -15.31 52.25
CA GLY A 259 92.86 -16.17 53.42
C GLY A 259 92.76 -15.39 54.74
N LEU A 260 92.32 -16.06 55.81
CA LEU A 260 92.24 -15.48 57.16
C LEU A 260 93.62 -14.96 57.63
N ASN A 261 93.65 -13.84 58.36
CA ASN A 261 94.86 -13.17 58.87
C ASN A 261 95.81 -12.62 57.78
N THR A 262 95.26 -12.23 56.63
CA THR A 262 95.99 -11.52 55.56
C THR A 262 95.39 -10.14 55.29
N GLN A 263 96.21 -9.19 54.87
CA GLN A 263 95.80 -7.89 54.36
C GLN A 263 95.68 -7.98 52.84
N CYS A 264 94.51 -7.64 52.31
CA CYS A 264 94.30 -7.55 50.88
C CYS A 264 94.65 -6.16 50.38
N SER A 265 95.39 -6.10 49.28
CA SER A 265 95.69 -4.89 48.53
C SER A 265 95.49 -5.16 47.05
N VAL A 266 94.99 -4.18 46.30
CA VAL A 266 94.84 -4.29 44.85
C VAL A 266 95.98 -3.55 44.19
N ILE A 267 96.81 -4.27 43.44
CA ILE A 267 97.98 -3.72 42.75
C ILE A 267 97.81 -4.00 41.26
N SER A 268 97.66 -2.94 40.45
CA SER A 268 97.47 -3.04 39.00
C SER A 268 96.32 -4.00 38.62
N HIS A 269 95.17 -3.82 39.27
CA HIS A 269 93.95 -4.63 39.09
C HIS A 269 94.05 -6.10 39.54
N ALA A 270 95.19 -6.53 40.08
CA ALA A 270 95.38 -7.87 40.63
C ALA A 270 95.34 -7.84 42.17
N VAL A 271 94.82 -8.91 42.76
CA VAL A 271 94.79 -9.07 44.22
C VAL A 271 96.19 -9.46 44.71
N SER A 272 96.69 -8.70 45.68
CA SER A 272 97.93 -8.97 46.41
C SER A 272 97.58 -9.16 47.89
N CYS A 273 97.67 -10.40 48.36
CA CYS A 273 97.46 -10.76 49.76
C CYS A 273 98.80 -10.79 50.49
N THR A 274 98.94 -10.01 51.55
CA THR A 274 100.13 -10.03 52.41
C THR A 274 99.76 -10.55 53.80
N CYS A 275 100.57 -11.41 54.41
CA CYS A 275 100.32 -11.85 55.78
C CYS A 275 100.40 -10.68 56.76
N LEU A 276 99.47 -10.63 57.73
CA LEU A 276 99.59 -9.70 58.85
C LEU A 276 100.85 -10.02 59.69
N PRO A 277 101.41 -9.05 60.43
CA PRO A 277 102.60 -9.26 61.24
C PRO A 277 102.45 -10.47 62.19
N GLY A 278 103.39 -11.43 62.10
CA GLY A 278 103.40 -12.66 62.91
C GLY A 278 102.82 -13.91 62.23
N TYR A 279 102.31 -13.78 61.00
CA TYR A 279 101.84 -14.90 60.17
C TYR A 279 102.74 -15.09 58.95
N THR A 280 102.90 -16.32 58.48
CA THR A 280 103.69 -16.68 57.28
C THR A 280 102.90 -17.65 56.41
N GLY A 281 102.86 -17.42 55.10
CA GLY A 281 102.12 -18.26 54.14
C GLY A 281 102.19 -17.72 52.73
#